data_AF-A0A434C9R6-F1
#
_entry.id   AF-A0A434C9R6-F1
#
_cell.length_a   1.000
_cell.length_b   1.000
_cell.length_c   1.000
_cell.angle_alpha   90.00
_cell.angle_beta   90.00
_cell.angle_gamma   90.00
#
_symmetry.space_group_name_H-M   'P 1'
#
loop_
_entity.id
_entity.type
_entity.pdbx_description
1 polymer ?
#
loop_
_entity_poly.entity_id
_entity_poly.type
_entity_poly.pdbx_seq_one_letter_code
_entity_poly.pdbx_strand_id
1 'polypeptide(L)'
;PYNAVRVTLKKIPARYFASSLIPTPVIGTQAIASMTPQATFSVGSRLASLDGGILNALLGGLLGSNISLSVMDYNALLSADVSVLSFVDGLATQLNLTGVSYSDVLASKATIGQIATAMANVPGLGNTSKVALQTIASKSTSTVQIPLSHLIDLGSVGKLGLGQKPAGLGVDASAMGMLTAAAGLANGSKQVDVALGAAIPGVLSTTLAIAIGEPPQSSPWLAVGEVGAIVRTAQTRIKLIVKIGGGNKNVGGGITLVSVSLPLHVEVAYAEAKLMDISCPTGPDSIKVTVATRPGIVEGHLGDSSSAGFADFTNKETFSNTEIAAVKLLLIPVVSVVGSAAFNMANNPATTLTFNKADIDAKTIRTAYTQNFTQSLTTSLVSGLSLTANLLGLPLNLDALLGFVKPPVVALLNSVAAPIDTLLANLLGA
;
A
#
# COMPACT_ATOMS: atom_id res chain seq x y z
N PRO A 1 16.42 16.45 25.19
CA PRO A 1 17.61 15.66 25.59
C PRO A 1 18.88 16.30 25.03
N TYR A 2 19.96 16.38 25.82
CA TYR A 2 21.24 16.90 25.36
C TYR A 2 21.89 15.87 24.42
N ASN A 3 21.82 16.11 23.12
CA ASN A 3 22.39 15.26 22.06
C ASN A 3 23.74 15.78 21.57
N ALA A 4 24.41 16.62 22.36
CA ALA A 4 25.70 17.19 22.03
C ALA A 4 26.65 17.13 23.24
N VAL A 5 27.89 16.72 22.99
CA VAL A 5 29.00 16.71 23.94
C VAL A 5 30.00 17.78 23.52
N ARG A 6 30.35 18.66 24.44
CA ARG A 6 31.38 19.68 24.26
C ARG A 6 32.64 19.23 24.99
N VAL A 7 33.71 18.95 24.24
CA VAL A 7 35.03 18.62 24.78
C VAL A 7 35.89 19.87 24.70
N THR A 8 36.50 20.24 25.83
CA THR A 8 37.45 21.36 25.89
C THR A 8 38.79 20.81 26.36
N LEU A 9 39.81 20.92 25.51
CA LEU A 9 41.18 20.56 25.86
C LEU A 9 41.95 21.85 26.14
N LYS A 10 42.59 21.94 27.30
CA LYS A 10 43.51 23.03 27.64
C LYS A 10 44.89 22.45 27.91
N LYS A 11 45.92 23.06 27.33
CA LYS A 11 47.32 22.68 27.54
C LYS A 11 48.15 23.93 27.76
N ILE A 12 48.98 23.90 28.79
CA ILE A 12 50.08 24.85 28.94
C ILE A 12 51.25 24.28 28.12
N PRO A 13 51.64 24.89 26.99
CA PRO A 13 52.73 24.38 26.18
C PRO A 13 54.06 24.51 26.92
N ALA A 14 55.02 23.61 26.63
CA ALA A 14 56.39 23.81 27.06
C ALA A 14 56.98 24.99 26.27
N ARG A 15 57.32 26.08 26.96
CA ARG A 15 57.92 27.27 26.35
C ARG A 15 59.41 27.26 26.61
N TYR A 16 60.20 27.11 25.55
CA TYR A 16 61.65 27.01 25.62
C TYR A 16 62.36 28.38 25.54
N PHE A 17 61.70 29.41 24.99
CA PHE A 17 62.23 30.76 24.85
C PHE A 17 61.50 31.78 25.75
N ALA A 18 62.25 32.65 26.43
CA ALA A 18 61.75 33.75 27.28
C ALA A 18 60.77 33.34 28.41
N SER A 19 60.90 32.11 28.92
CA SER A 19 60.04 31.58 29.99
C SER A 19 60.10 32.37 31.30
N SER A 20 61.19 33.10 31.56
CA SER A 20 61.38 33.95 32.74
C SER A 20 60.81 35.37 32.62
N LEU A 21 60.46 35.81 31.41
CA LEU A 21 60.03 37.19 31.13
C LEU A 21 58.51 37.32 30.93
N ILE A 22 57.86 36.27 30.42
CA ILE A 22 56.44 36.31 30.03
C ILE A 22 55.75 35.03 30.52
N PRO A 23 54.60 35.12 31.24
CA PRO A 23 53.80 33.96 31.61
C PRO A 23 53.39 33.12 30.39
N THR A 24 53.42 31.80 30.50
CA THR A 24 53.04 30.89 29.41
C THR A 24 51.52 30.93 29.19
N PRO A 25 51.04 31.27 27.98
CA PRO A 25 49.62 31.33 27.68
C PRO A 25 49.05 29.91 27.62
N VAL A 26 47.84 29.75 28.17
CA VAL A 26 47.09 28.50 28.05
C VAL A 26 46.55 28.40 26.62
N ILE A 27 46.91 27.33 25.91
CA ILE A 27 46.33 27.02 24.61
C ILE A 27 45.11 26.14 24.86
N GLY A 28 43.96 26.56 24.34
CA GLY A 28 42.72 25.80 24.41
C GLY A 28 42.21 25.43 23.02
N THR A 29 41.63 24.25 22.88
CA THR A 29 40.75 23.90 21.75
C THR A 29 39.43 23.38 22.29
N GLN A 30 38.36 23.63 21.54
CA GLN A 30 37.03 23.16 21.86
C GLN A 30 36.45 22.45 20.63
N ALA A 31 35.88 21.28 20.86
CA ALA A 31 35.12 20.53 19.88
C ALA A 31 33.72 20.25 20.43
N ILE A 32 32.71 20.32 19.56
CA ILE A 32 31.34 19.93 19.87
C ILE A 32 31.01 18.77 18.95
N ALA A 33 30.68 17.62 19.53
CA ALA A 33 30.12 16.49 18.82
C ALA A 33 28.62 16.45 19.10
N SER A 34 27.78 16.48 18.06
CA SER A 34 26.33 16.36 18.18
C SER A 34 25.83 15.19 17.34
N MET A 35 24.77 14.53 17.82
CA MET A 35 24.10 13.44 17.10
C MET A 35 22.64 13.81 16.86
N THR A 36 22.21 13.78 15.61
CA THR A 36 20.80 13.94 15.25
C THR A 36 20.26 12.55 14.92
N PRO A 37 19.43 11.95 15.78
CA PRO A 37 18.92 10.61 15.55
C PRO A 37 17.92 10.64 14.39
N GLN A 38 18.19 9.84 13.37
CA GLN A 38 17.37 9.74 12.17
C GLN A 38 17.14 8.26 11.84
N ALA A 39 15.99 7.98 11.24
CA ALA A 39 15.66 6.66 10.74
C ALA A 39 15.00 6.76 9.36
N THR A 40 15.29 5.76 8.53
CA THR A 40 14.53 5.48 7.31
C THR A 40 13.41 4.53 7.66
N PHE A 41 12.19 4.86 7.30
CA PHE A 41 11.04 3.99 7.53
C PHE A 41 9.99 4.18 6.44
N SER A 42 9.20 3.14 6.23
CA SER A 42 8.14 3.12 5.24
C SER A 42 6.88 2.44 5.76
N VAL A 43 5.74 2.85 5.24
CA VAL A 43 4.44 2.21 5.46
C VAL A 43 3.87 1.77 4.12
N GLY A 44 3.25 0.60 4.08
CA GLY A 44 2.62 0.10 2.86
C GLY A 44 1.76 -1.14 3.16
N SER A 45 0.78 -1.36 2.30
CA SER A 45 0.00 -2.60 2.27
C SER A 45 0.70 -3.62 1.38
N ARG A 46 0.81 -4.88 1.82
CA ARG A 46 1.44 -5.97 1.03
C ARG A 46 0.42 -7.04 0.72
N LEU A 47 0.38 -7.49 -0.53
CA LEU A 47 -0.42 -8.64 -0.93
C LEU A 47 0.13 -9.91 -0.26
N ALA A 48 -0.72 -10.65 0.47
CA ALA A 48 -0.29 -11.78 1.30
C ALA A 48 -0.13 -13.11 0.53
N SER A 49 -0.72 -13.24 -0.66
CA SER A 49 -0.69 -14.50 -1.43
C SER A 49 -0.40 -14.27 -2.92
N LEU A 50 0.51 -15.08 -3.45
CA LEU A 50 0.97 -15.04 -4.83
C LEU A 50 0.10 -15.92 -5.73
N ASP A 51 -0.85 -15.29 -6.43
CA ASP A 51 -1.29 -15.77 -7.73
C ASP A 51 -0.61 -14.91 -8.81
N GLY A 52 0.31 -15.50 -9.56
CA GLY A 52 1.09 -14.80 -10.58
C GLY A 52 0.22 -14.22 -11.72
N GLY A 53 -0.94 -14.82 -11.99
CA GLY A 53 -1.89 -14.32 -12.98
C GLY A 53 -2.57 -13.04 -12.52
N ILE A 54 -3.03 -13.02 -11.27
CA ILE A 54 -3.66 -11.84 -10.65
C ILE A 54 -2.67 -10.68 -10.55
N LEU A 55 -1.44 -10.95 -10.12
CA LEU A 55 -0.39 -9.93 -10.02
C LEU A 55 -0.02 -9.34 -11.38
N ASN A 56 0.11 -10.16 -12.42
CA ASN A 56 0.36 -9.70 -13.79
C ASN A 56 -0.75 -8.81 -14.31
N ALA A 57 -2.00 -9.18 -14.07
CA ALA A 57 -3.12 -8.40 -14.54
C ALA A 57 -3.25 -7.08 -13.75
N LEU A 58 -2.98 -7.09 -12.44
CA LEU A 58 -2.98 -5.89 -11.61
C LEU A 58 -1.83 -4.94 -11.96
N LEU A 59 -0.59 -5.44 -11.96
CA LEU A 59 0.59 -4.63 -12.28
C LEU A 59 0.54 -4.17 -13.74
N GLY A 60 0.14 -5.05 -14.65
CA GLY A 60 -0.08 -4.69 -16.04
C GLY A 60 -1.13 -3.59 -16.21
N GLY A 61 -2.25 -3.70 -15.51
CA GLY A 61 -3.30 -2.69 -15.53
C GLY A 61 -2.86 -1.35 -14.94
N LEU A 62 -2.18 -1.34 -13.79
CA LEU A 62 -1.65 -0.12 -13.16
C LEU A 62 -0.56 0.56 -14.01
N LEU A 63 0.25 -0.23 -14.71
CA LEU A 63 1.33 0.26 -15.57
C LEU A 63 0.89 0.51 -17.02
N GLY A 64 -0.36 0.20 -17.38
CA GLY A 64 -0.88 0.29 -18.75
C GLY A 64 -0.14 -0.60 -19.74
N SER A 65 0.30 -1.79 -19.32
CA SER A 65 1.13 -2.69 -20.11
C SER A 65 0.76 -4.16 -19.93
N ASN A 66 1.07 -4.98 -20.93
CA ASN A 66 0.91 -6.43 -20.81
C ASN A 66 2.19 -7.03 -20.22
N ILE A 67 2.20 -7.17 -18.90
CA ILE A 67 3.32 -7.72 -18.14
C ILE A 67 3.08 -9.22 -17.94
N SER A 68 4.10 -10.01 -18.24
CA SER A 68 4.09 -11.46 -18.04
C SER A 68 5.32 -11.86 -17.24
N LEU A 69 5.24 -11.65 -15.93
CA LEU A 69 6.26 -12.09 -14.97
C LEU A 69 5.89 -13.45 -14.40
N SER A 70 6.89 -14.28 -14.13
CA SER A 70 6.71 -15.54 -13.43
C SER A 70 6.54 -15.33 -11.92
N VAL A 71 6.06 -16.36 -11.21
CA VAL A 71 6.02 -16.36 -9.74
C VAL A 71 7.42 -16.14 -9.14
N MET A 72 8.46 -16.66 -9.80
CA MET A 72 9.85 -16.46 -9.39
C MET A 72 10.27 -14.99 -9.51
N ASP A 73 9.88 -14.32 -10.60
CA ASP A 73 10.17 -12.89 -10.79
C ASP A 73 9.48 -12.04 -9.72
N TYR A 74 8.22 -12.34 -9.39
CA TYR A 74 7.51 -11.66 -8.31
C TYR A 74 8.16 -11.88 -6.95
N ASN A 75 8.52 -13.11 -6.61
CA ASN A 75 9.24 -13.41 -5.37
C ASN A 75 10.58 -12.67 -5.31
N ALA A 76 11.28 -12.56 -6.45
CA ALA A 76 12.53 -11.81 -6.55
C ALA A 76 12.32 -10.30 -6.41
N LEU A 77 11.21 -9.73 -6.90
CA LEU A 77 10.87 -8.31 -6.70
C LEU A 77 10.40 -8.00 -5.28
N LEU A 78 9.67 -8.91 -4.64
CA LEU A 78 9.17 -8.76 -3.27
C LEU A 78 10.27 -8.85 -2.21
N SER A 79 11.33 -9.63 -2.50
CA SER A 79 12.52 -9.80 -1.66
C SER A 79 13.66 -8.84 -2.03
N ALA A 80 13.55 -8.14 -3.15
CA ALA A 80 14.55 -7.17 -3.57
C ALA A 80 14.40 -5.85 -2.82
N ASP A 81 15.52 -5.38 -2.28
CA ASP A 81 15.67 -4.03 -1.79
C ASP A 81 16.54 -3.22 -2.73
N VAL A 82 16.12 -1.98 -2.94
CA VAL A 82 16.80 -1.01 -3.78
C VAL A 82 17.39 0.07 -2.88
N SER A 83 18.71 0.26 -2.96
CA SER A 83 19.38 1.41 -2.35
C SER A 83 18.84 2.68 -2.99
N VAL A 84 18.07 3.46 -2.22
CA VAL A 84 17.38 4.66 -2.70
C VAL A 84 18.38 5.70 -3.19
N LEU A 85 19.49 5.89 -2.48
CA LEU A 85 20.54 6.83 -2.90
C LEU A 85 21.14 6.43 -4.25
N SER A 86 21.47 5.15 -4.42
CA SER A 86 22.01 4.63 -5.68
C SER A 86 20.98 4.71 -6.82
N PHE A 87 19.70 4.54 -6.50
CA PHE A 87 18.59 4.74 -7.44
C PHE A 87 18.49 6.20 -7.90
N VAL A 88 18.59 7.16 -6.97
CA VAL A 88 18.56 8.59 -7.30
C VAL A 88 19.79 9.00 -8.12
N ASP A 89 20.98 8.46 -7.80
CA ASP A 89 22.20 8.64 -8.63
C ASP A 89 21.98 8.13 -10.07
N GLY A 90 21.35 6.96 -10.21
CA GLY A 90 21.00 6.37 -11.50
C GLY A 90 19.96 7.19 -12.27
N LEU A 91 18.97 7.77 -11.59
CA LEU A 91 18.00 8.68 -12.19
C LEU A 91 18.65 9.99 -12.63
N ALA A 92 19.53 10.58 -11.82
CA ALA A 92 20.24 11.80 -12.18
C ALA A 92 21.01 11.62 -13.49
N THR A 93 21.65 10.46 -13.66
CA THR A 93 22.36 10.08 -14.89
C THR A 93 21.41 10.00 -16.08
N GLN A 94 20.24 9.36 -15.92
CA GLN A 94 19.24 9.26 -17.00
C GLN A 94 18.62 10.61 -17.38
N LEU A 95 18.47 11.52 -16.41
CA LEU A 95 17.91 12.85 -16.60
C LEU A 95 18.97 13.90 -16.99
N ASN A 96 20.23 13.50 -17.18
CA ASN A 96 21.37 14.37 -17.48
C ASN A 96 21.58 15.50 -16.45
N LEU A 97 21.30 15.23 -15.17
CA LEU A 97 21.52 16.16 -14.07
C LEU A 97 22.93 15.96 -13.50
N THR A 98 23.75 17.01 -13.48
CA THR A 98 25.13 16.97 -12.99
C THR A 98 25.37 18.03 -11.92
N GLY A 99 26.20 17.70 -10.92
CA GLY A 99 26.55 18.64 -9.85
C GLY A 99 25.38 19.04 -8.93
N VAL A 100 24.32 18.24 -8.89
CA VAL A 100 23.13 18.50 -8.09
C VAL A 100 23.11 17.68 -6.78
N SER A 101 22.21 18.02 -5.87
CA SER A 101 21.91 17.23 -4.65
C SER A 101 20.84 16.17 -4.92
N TYR A 102 20.65 15.24 -3.98
CA TYR A 102 19.55 14.27 -4.08
C TYR A 102 18.17 14.96 -4.12
N SER A 103 17.96 16.05 -3.36
CA SER A 103 16.70 16.80 -3.35
C SER A 103 16.41 17.48 -4.68
N ASP A 104 17.44 17.93 -5.40
CA ASP A 104 17.28 18.52 -6.73
C ASP A 104 16.80 17.48 -7.75
N VAL A 105 17.30 16.23 -7.63
CA VAL A 105 16.81 15.13 -8.47
C VAL A 105 15.38 14.75 -8.08
N LEU A 106 15.05 14.68 -6.79
CA LEU A 106 13.69 14.40 -6.33
C LEU A 106 12.68 15.50 -6.68
N ALA A 107 13.13 16.74 -6.93
CA ALA A 107 12.28 17.81 -7.44
C ALA A 107 11.91 17.62 -8.92
N SER A 108 12.59 16.72 -9.63
CA SER A 108 12.30 16.41 -11.04
C SER A 108 11.15 15.40 -11.18
N LYS A 109 10.80 15.11 -12.44
CA LYS A 109 9.79 14.13 -12.80
C LYS A 109 10.41 13.00 -13.60
N ALA A 110 9.88 11.80 -13.42
CA ALA A 110 10.28 10.63 -14.20
C ALA A 110 9.09 9.76 -14.59
N THR A 111 9.22 9.04 -15.68
CA THR A 111 8.24 8.00 -16.06
C THR A 111 8.50 6.70 -15.30
N ILE A 112 7.48 5.83 -15.24
CA ILE A 112 7.62 4.46 -14.70
C ILE A 112 8.79 3.72 -15.38
N GLY A 113 8.96 3.86 -16.69
CA GLY A 113 10.04 3.19 -17.43
C GLY A 113 11.43 3.65 -16.97
N GLN A 114 11.60 4.94 -16.73
CA GLN A 114 12.83 5.52 -16.19
C GLN A 114 13.08 5.07 -14.74
N ILE A 115 12.04 5.06 -13.91
CA ILE A 115 12.10 4.57 -12.52
C ILE A 115 12.54 3.10 -12.50
N ALA A 116 11.86 2.22 -13.25
CA ALA A 116 12.19 0.81 -13.32
C ALA A 116 13.61 0.56 -13.88
N THR A 117 14.04 1.34 -14.87
CA THR A 117 15.41 1.28 -15.41
C THR A 117 16.44 1.71 -14.37
N ALA A 118 16.20 2.78 -13.63
CA ALA A 118 17.10 3.24 -12.57
C ALA A 118 17.21 2.21 -11.45
N MET A 119 16.08 1.60 -11.05
CA MET A 119 16.07 0.51 -10.07
C MET A 119 16.85 -0.71 -10.56
N ALA A 120 16.69 -1.10 -11.83
CA ALA A 120 17.40 -2.25 -12.41
C ALA A 120 18.93 -2.08 -12.45
N ASN A 121 19.39 -0.83 -12.46
CA ASN A 121 20.81 -0.48 -12.51
C ASN A 121 21.42 -0.25 -11.12
N VAL A 122 20.65 -0.40 -10.04
CA VAL A 122 21.18 -0.28 -8.68
C VAL A 122 22.18 -1.43 -8.38
N PRO A 123 23.38 -1.12 -7.87
CA PRO A 123 24.36 -2.14 -7.51
C PRO A 123 23.85 -3.09 -6.43
N GLY A 124 24.21 -4.37 -6.51
CA GLY A 124 23.85 -5.39 -5.53
C GLY A 124 22.48 -6.06 -5.75
N LEU A 125 21.71 -5.61 -6.75
CA LEU A 125 20.45 -6.24 -7.10
C LEU A 125 20.66 -7.61 -7.76
N GLY A 126 19.91 -8.62 -7.32
CA GLY A 126 19.95 -9.96 -7.92
C GLY A 126 19.54 -9.98 -9.40
N ASN A 127 20.11 -10.90 -10.16
CA ASN A 127 19.92 -10.97 -11.62
C ASN A 127 18.44 -11.12 -12.01
N THR A 128 17.67 -11.95 -11.29
CA THR A 128 16.23 -12.16 -11.54
C THR A 128 15.44 -10.87 -11.36
N SER A 129 15.63 -10.16 -10.24
CA SER A 129 14.95 -8.88 -9.98
C SER A 129 15.34 -7.81 -11.00
N LYS A 130 16.62 -7.78 -11.42
CA LYS A 130 17.09 -6.90 -12.48
C LYS A 130 16.39 -7.16 -13.81
N VAL A 131 16.30 -8.42 -14.24
CA VAL A 131 15.61 -8.79 -15.50
C VAL A 131 14.12 -8.48 -15.43
N ALA A 132 13.47 -8.73 -14.28
CA ALA A 132 12.08 -8.38 -14.06
C ALA A 132 11.84 -6.86 -14.18
N LEU A 133 12.69 -6.04 -13.57
CA LEU A 133 12.63 -4.57 -13.67
C LEU A 133 12.89 -4.08 -15.09
N GLN A 134 13.84 -4.67 -15.82
CA GLN A 134 14.08 -4.35 -17.23
C GLN A 134 12.89 -4.73 -18.13
N THR A 135 12.23 -5.85 -17.82
CA THR A 135 11.00 -6.26 -18.50
C THR A 135 9.89 -5.24 -18.25
N ILE A 136 9.69 -4.82 -17.01
CA ILE A 136 8.74 -3.76 -16.66
C ILE A 136 9.08 -2.45 -17.39
N ALA A 137 10.36 -2.03 -17.36
CA ALA A 137 10.81 -0.80 -17.99
C ALA A 137 10.55 -0.79 -19.52
N SER A 138 10.85 -1.91 -20.19
CA SER A 138 10.66 -2.04 -21.65
C SER A 138 9.20 -2.19 -22.08
N LYS A 139 8.33 -2.70 -21.20
CA LYS A 139 6.90 -2.88 -21.48
C LYS A 139 6.04 -1.70 -21.01
N SER A 140 6.54 -0.88 -20.11
CA SER A 140 5.86 0.33 -19.66
C SER A 140 5.68 1.30 -20.82
N THR A 141 4.44 1.53 -21.23
CA THR A 141 4.09 2.48 -22.30
C THR A 141 3.65 3.84 -21.75
N SER A 142 3.49 3.94 -20.43
CA SER A 142 3.03 5.17 -19.78
C SER A 142 4.08 6.28 -19.89
N THR A 143 3.67 7.40 -20.48
CA THR A 143 4.48 8.63 -20.58
C THR A 143 4.20 9.60 -19.43
N VAL A 144 3.39 9.20 -18.45
CA VAL A 144 3.03 10.05 -17.30
C VAL A 144 4.28 10.37 -16.48
N GLN A 145 4.47 11.65 -16.23
CA GLN A 145 5.60 12.21 -15.50
C GLN A 145 5.26 12.31 -14.01
N ILE A 146 5.82 11.42 -13.20
CA ILE A 146 5.59 11.35 -11.75
C ILE A 146 6.53 12.32 -11.04
N PRO A 147 6.03 13.23 -10.18
CA PRO A 147 6.88 14.00 -9.27
C PRO A 147 7.61 13.07 -8.29
N LEU A 148 8.93 13.02 -8.35
CA LEU A 148 9.72 12.09 -7.53
C LEU A 148 9.65 12.42 -6.04
N SER A 149 9.37 13.68 -5.69
CA SER A 149 9.12 14.15 -4.32
C SER A 149 7.88 13.53 -3.67
N HIS A 150 6.93 13.02 -4.47
CA HIS A 150 5.76 12.29 -3.96
C HIS A 150 6.05 10.79 -3.79
N LEU A 151 7.14 10.29 -4.39
CA LEU A 151 7.54 8.89 -4.29
C LEU A 151 8.37 8.63 -3.04
N ILE A 152 9.35 9.48 -2.74
CA ILE A 152 10.30 9.33 -1.63
C ILE A 152 10.60 10.70 -1.02
N ASP A 153 10.73 10.76 0.31
CA ASP A 153 11.34 11.90 1.02
C ASP A 153 12.66 11.49 1.70
N LEU A 154 13.77 12.11 1.30
CA LEU A 154 15.09 11.86 1.88
C LEU A 154 15.42 12.79 3.06
N GLY A 155 14.51 13.69 3.44
CA GLY A 155 14.71 14.62 4.56
C GLY A 155 16.04 15.37 4.45
N SER A 156 16.83 15.35 5.52
CA SER A 156 18.17 15.98 5.52
C SER A 156 19.19 15.26 4.65
N VAL A 157 19.02 13.96 4.37
CA VAL A 157 19.89 13.19 3.46
C VAL A 157 19.75 13.72 2.03
N GLY A 158 18.58 14.28 1.70
CA GLY A 158 18.32 14.94 0.42
C GLY A 158 19.32 16.05 0.09
N LYS A 159 19.89 16.72 1.10
CA LYS A 159 20.84 17.84 0.94
C LYS A 159 22.25 17.40 0.56
N LEU A 160 22.54 16.10 0.64
CA LEU A 160 23.85 15.58 0.26
C LEU A 160 24.02 15.63 -1.26
N GLY A 161 25.25 15.81 -1.70
CA GLY A 161 25.60 15.69 -3.12
C GLY A 161 25.46 14.24 -3.59
N LEU A 162 25.18 14.06 -4.88
CA LEU A 162 25.12 12.72 -5.48
C LEU A 162 26.37 11.89 -5.19
N GLY A 163 26.19 10.59 -4.97
CA GLY A 163 27.25 9.65 -4.57
C GLY A 163 27.70 9.75 -3.10
N GLN A 164 27.34 10.80 -2.36
CA GLN A 164 27.63 10.89 -0.92
C GLN A 164 26.68 9.99 -0.12
N LYS A 165 27.18 9.40 0.96
CA LYS A 165 26.41 8.52 1.85
C LYS A 165 26.52 8.99 3.30
N PRO A 166 25.41 9.10 4.04
CA PRO A 166 25.45 9.35 5.47
C PRO A 166 26.08 8.14 6.20
N ALA A 167 26.92 8.40 7.19
CA ALA A 167 27.54 7.33 7.97
C ALA A 167 26.48 6.63 8.84
N GLY A 168 26.38 5.30 8.72
CA GLY A 168 25.53 4.48 9.59
C GLY A 168 24.02 4.55 9.30
N LEU A 169 23.59 5.19 8.20
CA LEU A 169 22.18 5.28 7.81
C LEU A 169 21.96 4.67 6.42
N GLY A 170 21.40 3.46 6.39
CA GLY A 170 20.93 2.83 5.16
C GLY A 170 19.61 3.43 4.71
N VAL A 171 19.47 3.69 3.41
CA VAL A 171 18.22 4.12 2.80
C VAL A 171 17.87 3.11 1.70
N ASP A 172 17.12 2.10 2.10
CA ASP A 172 16.67 1.03 1.23
C ASP A 172 15.14 1.06 1.12
N ALA A 173 14.63 0.69 -0.05
CA ALA A 173 13.21 0.57 -0.33
C ALA A 173 12.91 -0.77 -1.00
N SER A 174 11.80 -1.40 -0.65
CA SER A 174 11.35 -2.60 -1.37
C SER A 174 11.11 -2.26 -2.85
N ALA A 175 11.67 -3.07 -3.76
CA ALA A 175 11.49 -2.87 -5.19
C ALA A 175 10.01 -2.91 -5.59
N MET A 176 9.25 -3.86 -5.05
CA MET A 176 7.81 -3.92 -5.31
C MET A 176 7.07 -2.70 -4.73
N GLY A 177 7.45 -2.23 -3.54
CA GLY A 177 6.87 -1.02 -2.94
C GLY A 177 7.09 0.22 -3.81
N MET A 178 8.31 0.41 -4.30
CA MET A 178 8.68 1.50 -5.22
C MET A 178 7.86 1.47 -6.51
N LEU A 179 7.72 0.29 -7.13
CA LEU A 179 6.95 0.12 -8.36
C LEU A 179 5.46 0.39 -8.13
N THR A 180 4.86 -0.14 -7.07
CA THR A 180 3.43 0.08 -6.76
C THR A 180 3.17 1.54 -6.43
N ALA A 181 4.04 2.20 -5.68
CA ALA A 181 3.92 3.63 -5.37
C ALA A 181 4.05 4.49 -6.63
N ALA A 182 5.04 4.21 -7.50
CA ALA A 182 5.18 4.89 -8.78
C ALA A 182 3.97 4.65 -9.69
N ALA A 183 3.46 3.42 -9.72
CA ALA A 183 2.28 3.06 -10.49
C ALA A 183 1.03 3.81 -10.01
N GLY A 184 0.78 3.88 -8.70
CA GLY A 184 -0.33 4.65 -8.13
C GLY A 184 -0.25 6.13 -8.51
N LEU A 185 0.94 6.73 -8.40
CA LEU A 185 1.17 8.12 -8.78
C LEU A 185 0.99 8.40 -10.28
N ALA A 186 1.38 7.45 -11.15
CA ALA A 186 1.19 7.59 -12.59
C ALA A 186 -0.25 7.30 -13.04
N ASN A 187 -0.95 6.43 -12.33
CA ASN A 187 -2.31 6.03 -12.65
C ASN A 187 -3.31 7.15 -12.28
N GLY A 188 -3.03 7.93 -11.23
CA GLY A 188 -3.88 9.05 -10.81
C GLY A 188 -5.31 8.60 -10.53
N SER A 189 -6.30 9.27 -11.09
CA SER A 189 -7.73 8.93 -10.98
C SER A 189 -8.22 7.90 -12.00
N LYS A 190 -7.34 7.04 -12.52
CA LYS A 190 -7.75 5.95 -13.41
C LYS A 190 -8.12 4.70 -12.62
N GLN A 191 -9.16 4.01 -13.06
CA GLN A 191 -9.49 2.68 -12.58
C GLN A 191 -8.76 1.62 -13.39
N VAL A 192 -8.36 0.54 -12.74
CA VAL A 192 -7.78 -0.64 -13.36
C VAL A 192 -8.78 -1.78 -13.26
N ASP A 193 -9.35 -2.18 -14.39
CA ASP A 193 -10.27 -3.31 -14.50
C ASP A 193 -9.51 -4.60 -14.83
N VAL A 194 -9.63 -5.59 -13.96
CA VAL A 194 -9.00 -6.90 -14.06
C VAL A 194 -10.07 -7.99 -14.06
N ALA A 195 -10.17 -8.74 -15.15
CA ALA A 195 -10.97 -9.95 -15.19
C ALA A 195 -10.17 -11.11 -14.57
N LEU A 196 -10.52 -11.50 -13.34
CA LEU A 196 -9.89 -12.62 -12.63
C LEU A 196 -10.45 -13.99 -13.05
N GLY A 197 -11.50 -14.02 -13.89
CA GLY A 197 -12.12 -15.25 -14.37
C GLY A 197 -12.74 -16.09 -13.24
N ALA A 198 -12.73 -17.41 -13.40
CA ALA A 198 -13.23 -18.39 -12.42
C ALA A 198 -12.11 -18.85 -11.44
N ALA A 199 -11.19 -17.96 -11.07
CA ALA A 199 -10.12 -18.27 -10.10
C ALA A 199 -10.65 -18.65 -8.70
N ILE A 200 -11.92 -18.37 -8.41
CA ILE A 200 -12.58 -18.72 -7.15
C ILE A 200 -13.47 -19.97 -7.39
N PRO A 201 -13.23 -21.10 -6.70
CA PRO A 201 -14.10 -22.27 -6.77
C PRO A 201 -15.56 -21.92 -6.47
N GLY A 202 -16.47 -22.30 -7.37
CA GLY A 202 -17.91 -22.02 -7.21
C GLY A 202 -18.38 -20.67 -7.76
N VAL A 203 -17.51 -19.87 -8.36
CA VAL A 203 -17.83 -18.58 -9.01
C VAL A 203 -17.71 -18.72 -10.53
N LEU A 204 -18.63 -18.10 -11.29
CA LEU A 204 -18.57 -18.07 -12.76
C LEU A 204 -17.55 -17.06 -13.28
N SER A 205 -17.58 -15.86 -12.71
CA SER A 205 -16.68 -14.78 -13.11
C SER A 205 -16.46 -13.82 -11.96
N THR A 206 -15.22 -13.37 -11.82
CA THR A 206 -14.83 -12.32 -10.89
C THR A 206 -14.21 -11.17 -11.69
N THR A 207 -14.75 -9.96 -11.50
CA THR A 207 -14.17 -8.73 -12.06
C THR A 207 -13.71 -7.85 -10.90
N LEU A 208 -12.48 -7.38 -10.96
CA LEU A 208 -11.84 -6.55 -9.94
C LEU A 208 -11.49 -5.21 -10.57
N ALA A 209 -12.07 -4.13 -10.08
CA ALA A 209 -11.61 -2.78 -10.37
C ALA A 209 -10.84 -2.22 -9.18
N ILE A 210 -9.67 -1.63 -9.41
CA ILE A 210 -8.89 -0.94 -8.38
C ILE A 210 -8.64 0.50 -8.80
N ALA A 211 -8.87 1.43 -7.88
CA ALA A 211 -8.42 2.81 -7.99
C ALA A 211 -7.50 3.13 -6.81
N ILE A 212 -6.39 3.82 -7.08
CA ILE A 212 -5.43 4.26 -6.06
C ILE A 212 -5.42 5.79 -6.10
N GLY A 213 -5.76 6.42 -4.99
CA GLY A 213 -5.74 7.87 -4.86
C GLY A 213 -4.33 8.45 -4.73
N GLU A 214 -4.23 9.77 -4.70
CA GLU A 214 -2.96 10.41 -4.37
C GLU A 214 -2.65 10.26 -2.87
N PRO A 215 -1.38 10.05 -2.48
CA PRO A 215 -1.00 10.12 -1.08
C PRO A 215 -1.22 11.54 -0.54
N PRO A 216 -1.45 11.71 0.77
CA PRO A 216 -1.54 13.03 1.39
C PRO A 216 -0.32 13.89 1.05
N GLN A 217 -0.57 15.15 0.67
CA GLN A 217 0.48 16.10 0.29
C GLN A 217 1.56 16.15 1.38
N SER A 218 2.82 16.02 1.00
CA SER A 218 3.98 15.99 1.93
C SER A 218 4.02 14.80 2.90
N SER A 219 3.45 13.65 2.55
CA SER A 219 3.58 12.41 3.33
C SER A 219 3.75 11.21 2.40
N PRO A 220 4.95 11.00 1.82
CA PRO A 220 5.21 9.82 1.02
C PRO A 220 5.11 8.55 1.86
N TRP A 221 5.09 7.42 1.18
CA TRP A 221 5.06 6.11 1.82
C TRP A 221 6.41 5.73 2.47
N LEU A 222 7.51 6.36 2.06
CA LEU A 222 8.86 6.16 2.57
C LEU A 222 9.53 7.51 2.85
N ALA A 223 10.10 7.66 4.05
CA ALA A 223 10.83 8.86 4.43
C ALA A 223 12.07 8.57 5.28
N VAL A 224 13.05 9.48 5.20
CA VAL A 224 14.12 9.62 6.19
C VAL A 224 13.79 10.81 7.08
N GLY A 225 13.68 10.58 8.39
CA GLY A 225 13.28 11.64 9.31
C GLY A 225 13.73 11.47 10.75
N GLU A 226 13.54 12.53 11.52
CA GLU A 226 13.71 12.57 12.97
C GLU A 226 12.41 12.17 13.69
N VAL A 227 12.48 12.04 15.01
CA VAL A 227 11.29 11.82 15.85
C VAL A 227 10.20 12.85 15.51
N GLY A 228 9.00 12.35 15.22
CA GLY A 228 7.86 13.15 14.77
C GLY A 228 7.58 13.05 13.26
N ALA A 229 8.49 12.51 12.46
CA ALA A 229 8.25 12.24 11.03
C ALA A 229 7.06 11.29 10.83
N ILE A 230 6.30 11.53 9.76
CA ILE A 230 5.09 10.78 9.42
C ILE A 230 5.15 10.33 7.96
N VAL A 231 4.84 9.08 7.72
CA VAL A 231 4.60 8.51 6.38
C VAL A 231 3.18 7.99 6.28
N ARG A 232 2.59 8.08 5.09
CA ARG A 232 1.21 7.64 4.85
C ARG A 232 1.10 6.86 3.55
N THR A 233 0.17 5.91 3.50
CA THR A 233 -0.19 5.25 2.25
C THR A 233 -1.19 6.11 1.46
N ALA A 234 -1.32 5.82 0.17
CA ALA A 234 -2.44 6.29 -0.62
C ALA A 234 -3.75 5.63 -0.15
N GLN A 235 -4.88 6.30 -0.42
CA GLN A 235 -6.20 5.70 -0.31
C GLN A 235 -6.41 4.71 -1.47
N THR A 236 -7.12 3.61 -1.21
CA THR A 236 -7.40 2.60 -2.24
C THR A 236 -8.89 2.28 -2.24
N ARG A 237 -9.49 2.24 -3.43
CA ARG A 237 -10.85 1.73 -3.64
C ARG A 237 -10.78 0.46 -4.47
N ILE A 238 -11.52 -0.55 -4.03
CA ILE A 238 -11.67 -1.83 -4.69
C ILE A 238 -13.14 -2.06 -4.99
N LYS A 239 -13.46 -2.41 -6.23
CA LYS A 239 -14.77 -2.92 -6.64
C LYS A 239 -14.60 -4.35 -7.12
N LEU A 240 -15.15 -5.30 -6.38
CA LEU A 240 -15.13 -6.72 -6.70
C LEU A 240 -16.54 -7.16 -7.08
N ILE A 241 -16.75 -7.49 -8.35
CA ILE A 241 -18.01 -8.05 -8.84
C ILE A 241 -17.85 -9.56 -8.97
N VAL A 242 -18.54 -10.31 -8.12
CA VAL A 242 -18.53 -11.77 -8.11
C VAL A 242 -19.85 -12.29 -8.67
N LYS A 243 -19.82 -12.98 -9.80
CA LYS A 243 -21.00 -13.66 -10.36
C LYS A 243 -20.95 -15.13 -10.04
N ILE A 244 -21.93 -15.61 -9.29
CA ILE A 244 -22.04 -17.01 -8.88
C ILE A 244 -23.08 -17.69 -9.78
N GLY A 245 -22.70 -18.83 -10.33
CA GLY A 245 -23.52 -19.58 -11.27
C GLY A 245 -24.46 -20.54 -10.58
N GLY A 246 -25.74 -20.23 -10.68
CA GLY A 246 -26.82 -21.16 -10.36
C GLY A 246 -27.01 -22.13 -11.51
N GLY A 247 -26.26 -23.21 -11.56
CA GLY A 247 -26.64 -24.36 -12.38
C GLY A 247 -27.93 -24.96 -11.82
N ASN A 248 -29.10 -24.38 -12.15
CA ASN A 248 -30.45 -24.79 -11.71
C ASN A 248 -30.49 -25.43 -10.31
N LYS A 249 -29.77 -24.85 -9.35
CA LYS A 249 -29.67 -25.45 -8.02
C LYS A 249 -30.99 -25.15 -7.32
N ASN A 250 -31.79 -26.18 -7.13
CA ASN A 250 -32.94 -26.12 -6.25
C ASN A 250 -32.43 -25.83 -4.85
N VAL A 251 -32.70 -24.64 -4.36
CA VAL A 251 -32.29 -24.19 -3.01
C VAL A 251 -33.33 -24.56 -1.93
N GLY A 252 -34.23 -25.49 -2.27
CA GLY A 252 -35.36 -25.89 -1.44
C GLY A 252 -36.63 -25.08 -1.75
N GLY A 253 -37.80 -25.62 -1.35
CA GLY A 253 -39.08 -24.90 -1.41
C GLY A 253 -39.60 -24.55 -2.81
N GLY A 254 -39.13 -25.20 -3.88
CA GLY A 254 -39.54 -24.89 -5.26
C GLY A 254 -38.88 -23.64 -5.86
N ILE A 255 -37.81 -23.15 -5.23
CA ILE A 255 -37.01 -22.00 -5.69
C ILE A 255 -35.80 -22.50 -6.49
N THR A 256 -35.68 -22.01 -7.72
CA THR A 256 -34.49 -22.20 -8.57
C THR A 256 -33.75 -20.88 -8.68
N LEU A 257 -32.48 -20.86 -8.28
CA LEU A 257 -31.60 -19.71 -8.48
C LEU A 257 -31.13 -19.66 -9.92
N VAL A 258 -31.41 -18.55 -10.59
CA VAL A 258 -31.02 -18.29 -11.99
C VAL A 258 -29.63 -17.68 -12.03
N SER A 259 -29.39 -16.66 -11.22
CA SER A 259 -28.08 -16.01 -11.10
C SER A 259 -27.93 -15.30 -9.76
N VAL A 260 -26.69 -15.19 -9.29
CA VAL A 260 -26.34 -14.36 -8.13
C VAL A 260 -25.16 -13.48 -8.52
N SER A 261 -25.26 -12.19 -8.21
CA SER A 261 -24.23 -11.19 -8.45
C SER A 261 -23.97 -10.44 -7.16
N LEU A 262 -22.72 -10.40 -6.74
CA LEU A 262 -22.29 -9.72 -5.52
C LEU A 262 -21.34 -8.59 -5.91
N PRO A 263 -21.84 -7.36 -6.10
CA PRO A 263 -21.01 -6.17 -6.27
C PRO A 263 -20.56 -5.68 -4.89
N LEU A 264 -19.32 -6.00 -4.56
CA LEU A 264 -18.67 -5.60 -3.32
C LEU A 264 -17.75 -4.42 -3.58
N HIS A 265 -17.89 -3.39 -2.78
CA HIS A 265 -17.05 -2.21 -2.77
C HIS A 265 -16.32 -2.13 -1.45
N VAL A 266 -15.01 -1.91 -1.50
CA VAL A 266 -14.19 -1.74 -0.30
C VAL A 266 -13.32 -0.50 -0.50
N GLU A 267 -13.51 0.48 0.36
CA GLU A 267 -12.66 1.66 0.44
C GLU A 267 -11.74 1.51 1.65
N VAL A 268 -10.45 1.66 1.41
CA VAL A 268 -9.41 1.67 2.45
C VAL A 268 -8.78 3.05 2.48
N ALA A 269 -8.98 3.73 3.61
CA ALA A 269 -8.35 5.01 3.89
C ALA A 269 -6.84 4.85 4.08
N TYR A 270 -6.12 5.97 4.16
CA TYR A 270 -4.67 5.95 4.38
C TYR A 270 -4.32 5.28 5.72
N ALA A 271 -3.27 4.45 5.71
CA ALA A 271 -2.57 4.06 6.92
C ALA A 271 -1.51 5.10 7.25
N GLU A 272 -1.20 5.26 8.53
CA GLU A 272 -0.21 6.23 9.03
C GLU A 272 0.84 5.52 9.89
N ALA A 273 2.11 5.87 9.70
CA ALA A 273 3.17 5.49 10.62
C ALA A 273 3.92 6.76 11.06
N LYS A 274 4.10 6.90 12.36
CA LYS A 274 4.80 8.03 12.99
C LYS A 274 5.99 7.54 13.77
N LEU A 275 7.16 8.12 13.51
CA LEU A 275 8.37 7.85 14.25
C LEU A 275 8.29 8.49 15.65
N MET A 276 8.31 7.66 16.70
CA MET A 276 8.06 8.09 18.08
C MET A 276 9.35 8.25 18.89
N ASP A 277 10.31 7.35 18.70
CA ASP A 277 11.58 7.37 19.44
C ASP A 277 12.67 6.66 18.65
N ILE A 278 13.90 7.15 18.80
CA ILE A 278 15.12 6.48 18.36
C ILE A 278 16.11 6.56 19.53
N SER A 279 16.46 5.41 20.10
CA SER A 279 17.36 5.32 21.25
C SER A 279 18.46 4.28 21.04
N CYS A 280 19.66 4.56 21.57
CA CYS A 280 20.82 3.66 21.55
C CYS A 280 21.41 3.56 22.97
N PRO A 281 20.78 2.80 23.90
CA PRO A 281 21.11 2.86 25.32
C PRO A 281 22.56 2.52 25.68
N THR A 282 23.18 1.57 24.99
CA THR A 282 24.54 1.08 25.26
C THR A 282 25.47 1.19 24.05
N GLY A 283 25.08 1.93 23.00
CA GLY A 283 25.84 2.09 21.76
C GLY A 283 25.08 1.67 20.50
N PRO A 284 25.72 1.70 19.31
CA PRO A 284 25.07 1.49 18.02
C PRO A 284 24.33 0.15 17.88
N ASP A 285 24.84 -0.92 18.50
CA ASP A 285 24.25 -2.26 18.43
C ASP A 285 22.98 -2.42 19.29
N SER A 286 22.72 -1.45 20.18
CA SER A 286 21.55 -1.44 21.05
C SER A 286 20.42 -0.55 20.52
N ILE A 287 20.47 -0.18 19.24
CA ILE A 287 19.46 0.69 18.63
C ILE A 287 18.05 0.12 18.80
N LYS A 288 17.14 0.99 19.19
CA LYS A 288 15.72 0.74 19.35
C LYS A 288 14.96 1.88 18.68
N VAL A 289 14.14 1.53 17.70
CA VAL A 289 13.29 2.47 16.97
C VAL A 289 11.85 2.14 17.27
N THR A 290 11.09 3.15 17.69
CA THR A 290 9.67 3.00 18.03
C THR A 290 8.83 3.76 17.01
N VAL A 291 7.87 3.06 16.40
CA VAL A 291 6.96 3.61 15.41
C VAL A 291 5.52 3.38 15.89
N ALA A 292 4.73 4.44 15.97
CA ALA A 292 3.29 4.34 16.19
C ALA A 292 2.61 4.19 14.83
N THR A 293 1.91 3.08 14.62
CA THR A 293 1.23 2.78 13.36
C THR A 293 -0.28 2.76 13.58
N ARG A 294 -1.00 3.48 12.73
CA ARG A 294 -2.47 3.45 12.66
C ARG A 294 -2.88 2.84 11.31
N PRO A 295 -3.46 1.63 11.30
CA PRO A 295 -3.97 1.04 10.07
C PRO A 295 -5.10 1.90 9.47
N GLY A 296 -5.26 1.82 8.15
CA GLY A 296 -6.36 2.49 7.44
C GLY A 296 -7.73 2.03 7.93
N ILE A 297 -8.70 2.93 7.88
CA ILE A 297 -10.12 2.63 8.10
C ILE A 297 -10.64 1.93 6.85
N VAL A 298 -11.41 0.86 7.05
CA VAL A 298 -12.05 0.10 5.97
C VAL A 298 -13.55 0.35 6.00
N GLU A 299 -14.09 0.83 4.90
CA GLU A 299 -15.53 0.97 4.66
C GLU A 299 -15.90 -0.02 3.53
N GLY A 300 -16.87 -0.88 3.79
CA GLY A 300 -17.36 -1.89 2.87
C GLY A 300 -18.82 -1.63 2.50
N HIS A 301 -19.14 -1.74 1.21
CA HIS A 301 -20.50 -1.60 0.70
C HIS A 301 -20.83 -2.75 -0.23
N LEU A 302 -22.06 -3.21 -0.17
CA LEU A 302 -22.63 -4.17 -1.08
C LEU A 302 -23.79 -3.45 -1.78
N GLY A 303 -23.67 -3.21 -3.08
CA GLY A 303 -24.60 -2.35 -3.82
C GLY A 303 -24.03 -1.91 -5.15
N ASP A 304 -24.83 -1.25 -5.97
CA ASP A 304 -24.30 -0.60 -7.18
C ASP A 304 -23.78 0.79 -6.84
N SER A 305 -22.82 1.26 -7.62
CA SER A 305 -22.26 2.59 -7.48
C SER A 305 -22.15 3.27 -8.85
N SER A 306 -22.31 4.59 -8.87
CA SER A 306 -22.13 5.35 -10.11
C SER A 306 -20.68 5.24 -10.58
N SER A 307 -20.46 4.61 -11.73
CA SER A 307 -19.13 4.39 -12.32
C SER A 307 -18.30 5.66 -12.51
N ALA A 308 -18.96 6.81 -12.72
CA ALA A 308 -18.31 8.11 -12.90
C ALA A 308 -17.55 8.61 -11.65
N GLY A 309 -17.79 8.03 -10.47
CA GLY A 309 -17.18 8.47 -9.21
C GLY A 309 -16.19 7.49 -8.55
N PHE A 310 -16.02 6.27 -9.07
CA PHE A 310 -15.24 5.23 -8.39
C PHE A 310 -13.77 5.65 -8.17
N ALA A 311 -13.13 6.19 -9.20
CA ALA A 311 -11.74 6.66 -9.12
C ALA A 311 -11.61 8.14 -8.73
N ASP A 312 -12.72 8.81 -8.43
CA ASP A 312 -12.72 10.19 -7.91
C ASP A 312 -12.73 10.18 -6.38
N PHE A 313 -11.54 10.34 -5.79
CA PHE A 313 -11.35 10.42 -4.35
C PHE A 313 -11.74 11.78 -3.74
N THR A 314 -12.12 12.77 -4.55
CA THR A 314 -12.56 14.09 -4.05
C THR A 314 -14.00 14.07 -3.54
N ASN A 315 -14.79 13.09 -3.98
CA ASN A 315 -16.19 12.91 -3.61
C ASN A 315 -16.41 11.56 -2.91
N LYS A 316 -17.36 11.52 -1.96
CA LYS A 316 -17.78 10.27 -1.34
C LYS A 316 -18.59 9.45 -2.35
N GLU A 317 -18.27 8.16 -2.48
CA GLU A 317 -19.03 7.25 -3.34
C GLU A 317 -20.45 7.05 -2.78
N THR A 318 -21.45 7.07 -3.68
CA THR A 318 -22.85 6.84 -3.33
C THR A 318 -23.28 5.47 -3.82
N PHE A 319 -23.99 4.73 -2.97
CA PHE A 319 -24.45 3.38 -3.25
C PHE A 319 -25.97 3.30 -3.34
N SER A 320 -26.46 2.47 -4.25
CA SER A 320 -27.89 2.20 -4.43
C SER A 320 -28.18 0.71 -4.42
N ASN A 321 -29.45 0.37 -4.16
CA ASN A 321 -29.94 -0.99 -4.28
C ASN A 321 -29.61 -1.55 -5.66
N THR A 322 -29.16 -2.79 -5.70
CA THR A 322 -28.83 -3.50 -6.94
C THR A 322 -29.34 -4.92 -6.90
N GLU A 323 -29.50 -5.53 -8.07
CA GLU A 323 -29.90 -6.93 -8.18
C GLU A 323 -28.80 -7.85 -7.65
N ILE A 324 -29.09 -8.49 -6.52
CA ILE A 324 -28.20 -9.46 -5.87
C ILE A 324 -28.46 -10.86 -6.39
N ALA A 325 -29.73 -11.21 -6.64
CA ALA A 325 -30.10 -12.52 -7.13
C ALA A 325 -31.34 -12.48 -8.02
N ALA A 326 -31.35 -13.32 -9.03
CA ALA A 326 -32.54 -13.62 -9.84
C ALA A 326 -33.01 -15.03 -9.47
N VAL A 327 -34.27 -15.16 -9.06
CA VAL A 327 -34.87 -16.44 -8.63
C VAL A 327 -36.13 -16.76 -9.42
N LYS A 328 -36.38 -18.04 -9.65
CA LYS A 328 -37.64 -18.54 -10.20
C LYS A 328 -38.36 -19.35 -9.13
N LEU A 329 -39.64 -19.08 -8.90
CA LEU A 329 -40.48 -19.83 -7.96
C LEU A 329 -41.53 -20.62 -8.73
N LEU A 330 -41.41 -21.95 -8.78
CA LEU A 330 -42.31 -22.83 -9.53
C LEU A 330 -42.63 -22.32 -10.96
N LEU A 331 -43.90 -21.94 -11.23
CA LEU A 331 -44.39 -21.42 -12.51
C LEU A 331 -44.35 -19.88 -12.62
N ILE A 332 -43.93 -19.18 -11.56
CA ILE A 332 -43.86 -17.72 -11.56
C ILE A 332 -42.66 -17.27 -12.42
N PRO A 333 -42.78 -16.16 -13.18
CA PRO A 333 -41.63 -15.55 -13.86
C PRO A 333 -40.52 -15.16 -12.88
N VAL A 334 -39.34 -14.86 -13.42
CA VAL A 334 -38.15 -14.52 -12.63
C VAL A 334 -38.42 -13.32 -11.73
N VAL A 335 -38.16 -13.49 -10.44
CA VAL A 335 -38.21 -12.45 -9.42
C VAL A 335 -36.80 -11.92 -9.21
N SER A 336 -36.66 -10.61 -9.28
CA SER A 336 -35.39 -9.93 -8.99
C SER A 336 -35.33 -9.59 -7.51
N VAL A 337 -34.26 -10.01 -6.84
CA VAL A 337 -33.98 -9.68 -5.44
C VAL A 337 -32.95 -8.56 -5.44
N VAL A 338 -33.39 -7.37 -5.05
CA VAL A 338 -32.54 -6.18 -4.99
C VAL A 338 -32.21 -5.82 -3.55
N GLY A 339 -31.00 -5.34 -3.30
CA GLY A 339 -30.63 -4.91 -1.98
C GLY A 339 -29.29 -4.20 -1.92
N SER A 340 -28.99 -3.72 -0.72
CA SER A 340 -27.69 -3.16 -0.38
C SER A 340 -27.36 -3.42 1.10
N ALA A 341 -26.08 -3.37 1.42
CA ALA A 341 -25.57 -3.37 2.78
C ALA A 341 -24.37 -2.44 2.90
N ALA A 342 -24.14 -1.91 4.09
CA ALA A 342 -22.97 -1.12 4.40
C ALA A 342 -22.33 -1.63 5.69
N PHE A 343 -21.02 -1.56 5.75
CA PHE A 343 -20.22 -1.94 6.90
C PHE A 343 -19.10 -0.94 7.08
N ASN A 344 -18.88 -0.50 8.32
CA ASN A 344 -17.84 0.47 8.66
C ASN A 344 -16.95 -0.11 9.76
N MET A 345 -15.66 -0.22 9.48
CA MET A 345 -14.66 -0.55 10.51
C MET A 345 -14.11 0.73 11.12
N ALA A 346 -14.82 1.28 12.10
CA ALA A 346 -14.37 2.49 12.78
C ALA A 346 -13.38 2.18 13.91
N ASN A 347 -12.40 3.08 14.05
CA ASN A 347 -11.57 3.29 15.24
C ASN A 347 -10.50 2.24 15.56
N ASN A 348 -9.36 2.30 14.86
CA ASN A 348 -8.13 1.69 15.34
C ASN A 348 -7.31 2.67 16.19
N PRO A 349 -7.02 2.35 17.47
CA PRO A 349 -5.99 3.04 18.21
C PRO A 349 -4.63 2.81 17.54
N ALA A 350 -3.71 3.77 17.70
CA ALA A 350 -2.34 3.58 17.23
C ALA A 350 -1.70 2.40 17.96
N THR A 351 -1.10 1.49 17.20
CA THR A 351 -0.34 0.35 17.70
C THR A 351 1.14 0.69 17.67
N THR A 352 1.82 0.55 18.80
CA THR A 352 3.26 0.81 18.91
C THR A 352 4.06 -0.41 18.45
N LEU A 353 4.84 -0.25 17.38
CA LEU A 353 5.79 -1.23 16.88
C LEU A 353 7.20 -0.82 17.27
N THR A 354 8.00 -1.77 17.73
CA THR A 354 9.40 -1.55 18.13
C THR A 354 10.31 -2.41 17.28
N PHE A 355 11.34 -1.79 16.71
CA PHE A 355 12.37 -2.43 15.90
C PHE A 355 13.71 -2.35 16.65
N ASN A 356 14.38 -3.49 16.77
CA ASN A 356 15.75 -3.55 17.29
C ASN A 356 16.77 -3.62 16.13
N LYS A 357 18.06 -3.66 16.45
CA LYS A 357 19.15 -3.79 15.46
C LYS A 357 18.96 -4.97 14.51
N ALA A 358 18.63 -6.15 15.03
CA ALA A 358 18.44 -7.35 14.22
C ALA A 358 17.24 -7.23 13.28
N ASP A 359 16.13 -6.66 13.75
CA ASP A 359 14.96 -6.38 12.93
C ASP A 359 15.33 -5.43 11.78
N ILE A 360 16.10 -4.38 12.06
CA ILE A 360 16.53 -3.37 11.08
C ILE A 360 17.50 -4.00 10.05
N ASP A 361 18.49 -4.76 10.51
CA ASP A 361 19.48 -5.40 9.63
C ASP A 361 18.86 -6.48 8.74
N ALA A 362 17.89 -7.23 9.30
CA ALA A 362 17.11 -8.21 8.55
C ALA A 362 15.96 -7.60 7.74
N LYS A 363 15.75 -6.27 7.84
CA LYS A 363 14.65 -5.53 7.19
C LYS A 363 13.28 -6.15 7.49
N THR A 364 13.10 -6.58 8.74
CA THR A 364 11.91 -7.26 9.23
C THR A 364 10.71 -6.32 9.15
N ILE A 365 9.64 -6.81 8.54
CA ILE A 365 8.38 -6.08 8.44
C ILE A 365 7.53 -6.43 9.66
N ARG A 366 6.99 -5.42 10.33
CA ARG A 366 6.02 -5.58 11.41
C ARG A 366 4.67 -5.03 10.97
N THR A 367 3.62 -5.79 11.21
CA THR A 367 2.25 -5.47 10.80
C THR A 367 1.44 -5.00 12.01
N ALA A 368 0.66 -3.93 11.82
CA ALA A 368 -0.38 -3.52 12.76
C ALA A 368 -1.74 -3.89 12.15
N TYR A 369 -2.49 -4.74 12.84
CA TYR A 369 -3.76 -5.25 12.34
C TYR A 369 -4.91 -4.34 12.75
N THR A 370 -5.93 -4.25 11.89
CA THR A 370 -7.26 -3.80 12.31
C THR A 370 -7.90 -4.86 13.19
N GLN A 371 -8.16 -4.53 14.46
CA GLN A 371 -9.01 -5.38 15.32
C GLN A 371 -10.36 -5.59 14.60
N ASN A 372 -10.91 -6.81 14.61
CA ASN A 372 -12.13 -7.27 13.92
C ASN A 372 -12.03 -7.81 12.48
N PHE A 373 -10.84 -7.99 11.90
CA PHE A 373 -10.72 -8.80 10.66
C PHE A 373 -11.05 -10.30 10.88
N THR A 374 -11.27 -10.71 12.13
CA THR A 374 -11.68 -12.08 12.51
C THR A 374 -13.15 -12.39 12.21
N GLN A 375 -13.99 -11.38 11.97
CA GLN A 375 -15.33 -11.57 11.41
C GLN A 375 -15.29 -11.22 9.93
N SER A 376 -15.71 -12.17 9.09
CA SER A 376 -15.77 -12.03 7.64
C SER A 376 -16.52 -10.74 7.23
N LEU A 377 -15.85 -9.84 6.51
CA LEU A 377 -16.43 -8.62 5.95
C LEU A 377 -17.66 -8.98 5.11
N THR A 378 -17.51 -10.00 4.27
CA THR A 378 -18.57 -10.51 3.41
C THR A 378 -19.75 -11.03 4.23
N THR A 379 -19.52 -11.75 5.33
CA THR A 379 -20.59 -12.24 6.23
C THR A 379 -21.32 -11.09 6.91
N SER A 380 -20.58 -10.06 7.34
CA SER A 380 -21.17 -8.86 7.96
C SER A 380 -22.06 -8.10 6.97
N LEU A 381 -21.62 -7.94 5.71
CA LEU A 381 -22.41 -7.34 4.65
C LEU A 381 -23.63 -8.20 4.28
N VAL A 382 -23.45 -9.51 4.14
CA VAL A 382 -24.53 -10.45 3.80
C VAL A 382 -25.60 -10.50 4.89
N SER A 383 -25.20 -10.48 6.17
CA SER A 383 -26.15 -10.41 7.30
C SER A 383 -26.86 -9.06 7.39
N GLY A 384 -26.19 -7.97 7.02
CA GLY A 384 -26.74 -6.62 6.94
C GLY A 384 -27.57 -6.31 5.69
N LEU A 385 -27.77 -7.28 4.78
CA LEU A 385 -28.53 -7.07 3.55
C LEU A 385 -29.99 -6.70 3.82
N SER A 386 -30.34 -5.49 3.38
CA SER A 386 -31.73 -5.08 3.19
C SER A 386 -32.18 -5.53 1.80
N LEU A 387 -33.05 -6.55 1.75
CA LEU A 387 -33.52 -7.13 0.49
C LEU A 387 -34.97 -6.74 0.23
N THR A 388 -35.26 -6.41 -1.01
CA THR A 388 -36.61 -6.19 -1.54
C THR A 388 -36.78 -7.04 -2.80
N ALA A 389 -38.00 -7.51 -3.05
CA ALA A 389 -38.31 -8.33 -4.21
C ALA A 389 -39.07 -7.50 -5.23
N ASN A 390 -38.68 -7.59 -6.49
CA ASN A 390 -39.34 -6.94 -7.60
C ASN A 390 -39.85 -8.01 -8.58
N LEU A 391 -41.12 -7.91 -8.95
CA LEU A 391 -41.75 -8.78 -9.94
C LEU A 391 -42.15 -7.93 -11.14
N LEU A 392 -41.46 -8.11 -12.27
CA LEU A 392 -41.75 -7.43 -13.54
C LEU A 392 -41.81 -5.88 -13.46
N GLY A 393 -41.03 -5.26 -12.56
CA GLY A 393 -40.98 -3.80 -12.42
C GLY A 393 -42.08 -3.19 -11.55
N LEU A 394 -42.93 -4.01 -10.92
CA LEU A 394 -43.97 -3.57 -10.01
C LEU A 394 -43.52 -3.75 -8.54
N PRO A 395 -43.49 -2.67 -7.73
CA PRO A 395 -43.22 -2.76 -6.31
C PRO A 395 -44.44 -3.35 -5.58
N LEU A 396 -44.58 -4.68 -5.63
CA LEU A 396 -45.58 -5.39 -4.85
C LEU A 396 -45.05 -5.61 -3.43
N ASN A 397 -45.91 -5.47 -2.41
CA ASN A 397 -45.55 -5.87 -1.06
C ASN A 397 -45.42 -7.39 -1.02
N LEU A 398 -44.17 -7.84 -1.11
CA LEU A 398 -43.77 -9.24 -1.24
C LEU A 398 -43.07 -9.71 0.04
N ASP A 399 -43.39 -9.14 1.20
CA ASP A 399 -42.74 -9.46 2.48
C ASP A 399 -42.79 -10.96 2.79
N ALA A 400 -43.91 -11.63 2.48
CA ALA A 400 -44.03 -13.07 2.60
C ALA A 400 -43.08 -13.82 1.65
N LEU A 401 -42.99 -13.40 0.38
CA LEU A 401 -42.09 -14.00 -0.61
C LEU A 401 -40.62 -13.77 -0.23
N LEU A 402 -40.29 -12.57 0.27
CA LEU A 402 -38.96 -12.25 0.80
C LEU A 402 -38.60 -13.15 1.98
N GLY A 403 -39.55 -13.46 2.87
CA GLY A 403 -39.37 -14.43 3.94
C GLY A 403 -38.96 -15.83 3.45
N PHE A 404 -39.47 -16.25 2.28
CA PHE A 404 -39.09 -17.52 1.65
C PHE A 404 -37.79 -17.46 0.84
N VAL A 405 -37.50 -16.34 0.17
CA VAL A 405 -36.35 -16.21 -0.73
C VAL A 405 -35.07 -15.77 0.00
N LYS A 406 -35.19 -14.97 1.07
CA LYS A 406 -34.03 -14.43 1.80
C LYS A 406 -33.15 -15.52 2.43
N PRO A 407 -33.67 -16.51 3.18
CA PRO A 407 -32.83 -17.54 3.79
C PRO A 407 -31.95 -18.34 2.82
N PRO A 408 -32.47 -18.87 1.68
CA PRO A 408 -31.62 -19.61 0.74
C PRO A 408 -30.60 -18.73 0.02
N VAL A 409 -30.95 -17.47 -0.30
CA VAL A 409 -30.00 -16.52 -0.92
C VAL A 409 -28.86 -16.20 0.05
N VAL A 410 -29.17 -15.88 1.31
CA VAL A 410 -28.18 -15.61 2.35
C VAL A 410 -27.31 -16.83 2.62
N ALA A 411 -27.88 -18.03 2.66
CA ALA A 411 -27.12 -19.27 2.85
C ALA A 411 -26.12 -19.52 1.70
N LEU A 412 -26.52 -19.29 0.45
CA LEU A 412 -25.63 -19.39 -0.70
C LEU A 412 -24.51 -18.35 -0.64
N LEU A 413 -24.83 -17.08 -0.35
CA LEU A 413 -23.84 -16.02 -0.21
C LEU A 413 -22.83 -16.32 0.91
N ASN A 414 -23.30 -16.86 2.04
CA ASN A 414 -22.42 -17.29 3.13
C ASN A 414 -21.50 -18.46 2.72
N SER A 415 -21.94 -19.36 1.84
CA SER A 415 -21.10 -20.46 1.36
C SER A 415 -19.89 -20.02 0.52
N VAL A 416 -19.97 -18.83 -0.09
CA VAL A 416 -18.90 -18.24 -0.90
C VAL A 416 -18.20 -17.07 -0.21
N ALA A 417 -18.66 -16.67 0.98
CA ALA A 417 -18.09 -15.55 1.73
C ALA A 417 -16.61 -15.80 2.07
N ALA A 418 -16.28 -16.98 2.64
CA ALA A 418 -14.90 -17.26 3.06
C ALA A 418 -13.86 -17.21 1.91
N PRO A 419 -14.10 -17.79 0.72
CA PRO A 419 -13.22 -17.58 -0.44
C PRO A 419 -13.09 -16.11 -0.87
N ILE A 420 -14.18 -15.33 -0.81
CA ILE A 420 -14.17 -13.91 -1.17
C ILE A 420 -13.38 -13.10 -0.15
N ASP A 421 -13.57 -13.33 1.15
CA ASP A 421 -12.78 -12.65 2.19
C ASP A 421 -11.31 -13.01 2.12
N THR A 422 -10.98 -14.26 1.78
CA THR A 422 -9.59 -14.66 1.56
C THR A 422 -8.98 -13.88 0.39
N LEU A 423 -9.74 -13.72 -0.71
CA LEU A 423 -9.30 -12.88 -1.83
C LEU A 423 -9.12 -11.42 -1.41
N LEU A 424 -10.07 -10.84 -0.68
CA LEU A 424 -9.97 -9.45 -0.19
C LEU A 424 -8.81 -9.27 0.78
N ALA A 425 -8.58 -10.22 1.69
CA ALA A 425 -7.43 -10.22 2.59
C ALA A 425 -6.11 -10.26 1.82
N ASN A 426 -6.06 -11.08 0.76
CA ASN A 426 -4.91 -11.14 -0.12
C ASN A 426 -4.70 -9.85 -0.92
N LEU A 427 -5.78 -9.17 -1.34
CA LEU A 427 -5.75 -7.91 -2.10
C LEU A 427 -5.44 -6.68 -1.23
N LEU A 428 -5.93 -6.67 0.00
CA LEU A 428 -5.80 -5.52 0.91
C LEU A 428 -4.61 -5.62 1.84
N GLY A 429 -4.04 -6.82 1.99
CA GLY A 429 -2.81 -7.03 2.74
C GLY A 429 -2.96 -6.70 4.22
N ALA A 430 -3.35 -7.71 5.00
CA ALA A 430 -3.55 -7.67 6.45
C ALA A 430 -2.43 -6.97 7.23
#